data_AF-A0A970S8T8-F1
#
_entry.id   AF-A0A970S8T8-F1
#
_cell.length_a   1.000
_cell.length_b   1.000
_cell.length_c   1.000
_cell.angle_alpha   90.00
_cell.angle_beta   90.00
_cell.angle_gamma   90.00
#
_symmetry.space_group_name_H-M   'P 1'
#
loop_
_entity.id
_entity.type
_entity.pdbx_description
1 polymer ?
#
loop_
_entity_poly.entity_id
_entity_poly.type
_entity_poly.pdbx_seq_one_letter_code
_entity_poly.pdbx_strand_id
1 'polypeptide(L)'
;MELIIAAAFCSVLVSILLKVCKTQGFRPMQMITWNYVSASILCFYWFKPNLVHISIQQTPWLLILSLGVLLPSVFLALAKSLDSAGILKTEIAQRLSVVLSLAAAYFVFQEKFTQLKLAGIVLGIVAVLCILYSHRAAGQSSKALQGILYLACVW
;
A
#
# COMPACT_ATOMS: atom_id res chain seq x y z
N MET A 1 14.64 11.75 10.92
CA MET A 1 14.17 10.53 11.62
C MET A 1 12.79 10.71 12.22
N GLU A 2 12.46 11.87 12.81
CA GLU A 2 11.16 12.09 13.46
C GLU A 2 9.94 11.86 12.55
N LEU A 3 9.98 12.32 11.30
CA LEU A 3 8.88 12.10 10.34
C LEU A 3 8.65 10.61 10.02
N ILE A 4 9.70 9.78 10.05
CA ILE A 4 9.59 8.34 9.77
C ILE A 4 8.92 7.63 10.94
N ILE A 5 9.29 8.00 12.18
CA ILE A 5 8.67 7.45 13.40
C ILE A 5 7.20 7.86 13.46
N ALA A 6 6.90 9.13 13.18
CA ALA A 6 5.53 9.64 13.12
C ALA A 6 4.70 8.93 12.04
N ALA A 7 5.27 8.70 10.85
CA ALA A 7 4.62 7.96 9.77
C ALA A 7 4.35 6.50 10.17
N ALA A 8 5.31 5.83 10.79
CA ALA A 8 5.13 4.46 11.28
C ALA A 8 4.04 4.39 12.34
N PHE A 9 4.04 5.31 13.31
CA PHE A 9 3.02 5.37 14.35
C PHE A 9 1.64 5.64 13.76
N CYS A 10 1.51 6.61 12.85
CA CYS A 10 0.28 6.93 12.14
C CYS A 10 -0.25 5.72 11.34
N SER A 11 0.64 5.00 10.64
CA SER A 11 0.27 3.80 9.89
C SER A 11 -0.30 2.69 10.80
N VAL A 12 0.28 2.49 11.98
CA VAL A 12 -0.23 1.54 12.98
C VAL A 12 -1.58 2.01 13.52
N LEU A 13 -1.72 3.29 13.82
CA LEU A 13 -2.94 3.89 14.37
C LEU A 13 -4.12 3.77 13.40
N VAL A 14 -3.91 4.05 12.12
CA VAL A 14 -4.90 3.87 11.05
C VAL A 14 -5.32 2.40 10.95
N SER A 15 -4.37 1.47 11.01
CA SER A 15 -4.66 0.03 10.95
C SER A 15 -5.50 -0.45 12.14
N ILE A 16 -5.20 0.04 13.35
CA ILE A 16 -5.99 -0.24 14.56
C ILE A 16 -7.40 0.35 14.40
N LEU A 17 -7.52 1.60 13.95
CA LEU A 17 -8.80 2.27 13.76
C LEU A 17 -9.69 1.54 12.75
N LEU A 18 -9.13 1.15 11.60
CA LEU A 18 -9.84 0.34 10.60
C LEU A 18 -10.31 -1.00 11.18
N LYS A 19 -9.49 -1.65 12.02
CA LYS A 19 -9.86 -2.90 12.68
C LYS A 19 -11.00 -2.71 13.69
N VAL A 20 -10.94 -1.66 14.51
CA VAL A 20 -11.99 -1.34 15.50
C VAL A 20 -13.31 -0.99 14.79
N CYS A 21 -13.28 -0.11 13.79
CA CYS A 21 -14.47 0.25 13.01
C CYS A 21 -15.06 -0.96 12.28
N LYS A 22 -14.23 -1.88 11.78
CA LYS A 22 -14.71 -3.15 11.21
C LYS A 22 -15.43 -4.00 12.24
N THR A 23 -14.93 -4.12 13.47
CA THR A 23 -15.63 -4.87 14.53
C THR A 23 -16.97 -4.26 14.95
N GLN A 24 -17.12 -2.95 14.74
CA GLN A 24 -18.37 -2.20 14.98
C GLN A 24 -19.35 -2.26 13.79
N GLY A 25 -19.02 -3.01 12.72
CA GLY A 25 -19.91 -3.21 11.56
C GLY A 25 -19.88 -2.09 10.52
N PHE A 26 -18.91 -1.15 10.60
CA PHE A 26 -18.80 -0.10 9.58
C PHE A 26 -18.35 -0.66 8.23
N ARG A 27 -18.93 -0.11 7.16
CA ARG A 27 -18.59 -0.47 5.79
C ARG A 27 -17.19 0.05 5.41
N PRO A 28 -16.33 -0.76 4.77
CA PRO A 28 -15.00 -0.33 4.33
C PRO A 28 -14.98 0.96 3.51
N MET A 29 -15.95 1.12 2.60
CA MET A 29 -16.07 2.32 1.77
C MET A 29 -16.19 3.61 2.61
N GLN A 30 -16.98 3.58 3.70
CA GLN A 30 -17.19 4.74 4.56
C GLN A 30 -15.92 5.11 5.33
N MET A 31 -15.16 4.12 5.79
CA MET A 31 -13.89 4.34 6.47
C MET A 31 -12.85 4.97 5.54
N ILE A 32 -12.78 4.48 4.30
CA ILE A 32 -11.86 5.02 3.27
C ILE A 32 -12.25 6.47 2.95
N THR A 33 -13.53 6.76 2.73
CA THR A 33 -13.99 8.14 2.48
C THR A 33 -13.59 9.08 3.61
N TRP A 34 -13.80 8.67 4.88
CA TRP A 34 -13.40 9.49 6.02
C TRP A 34 -11.89 9.69 6.15
N ASN A 35 -11.08 8.71 5.77
CA ASN A 35 -9.62 8.84 5.71
C ASN A 35 -9.17 9.88 4.67
N TYR A 36 -9.82 9.93 3.51
CA TYR A 36 -9.48 10.92 2.47
C TYR A 36 -9.96 12.32 2.82
N VAL A 37 -11.14 12.43 3.42
CA VAL A 37 -11.66 13.72 3.92
C VAL A 37 -10.71 14.28 4.98
N SER A 38 -10.31 13.47 5.97
CA SER A 38 -9.38 13.93 7.01
C SER A 38 -8.01 14.29 6.43
N ALA A 39 -7.45 13.47 5.55
CA ALA A 39 -6.19 13.75 4.87
C ALA A 39 -6.24 15.04 4.06
N SER A 40 -7.34 15.29 3.34
CA SER A 40 -7.52 16.50 2.54
C SER A 40 -7.59 17.75 3.41
N ILE A 41 -8.33 17.69 4.53
CA ILE A 41 -8.43 18.79 5.50
C ILE A 41 -7.07 19.08 6.15
N LEU A 42 -6.36 18.03 6.59
CA LEU A 42 -5.02 18.14 7.17
C LEU A 42 -4.02 18.72 6.17
N CYS A 43 -4.02 18.24 4.93
CA CYS A 43 -3.17 18.79 3.88
C CYS A 43 -3.49 20.26 3.60
N PHE A 44 -4.77 20.63 3.54
CA PHE A 44 -5.16 22.02 3.33
C PHE A 44 -4.68 22.92 4.46
N TYR A 45 -4.85 22.49 5.71
CA TYR A 45 -4.45 23.26 6.89
C TYR A 45 -2.92 23.37 7.03
N TRP A 46 -2.21 22.26 6.78
CA TRP A 46 -0.76 22.18 6.97
C TRP A 46 0.02 22.88 5.86
N PHE A 47 -0.35 22.64 4.60
CA PHE A 47 0.40 23.13 3.45
C PHE A 47 -0.05 24.53 2.97
N LYS A 48 -1.18 25.05 3.45
CA LYS A 48 -1.73 26.37 3.08
C LYS A 48 -1.60 26.63 1.57
N PRO A 49 -2.27 25.82 0.72
CA PRO A 49 -2.03 25.82 -0.71
C PRO A 49 -2.26 27.22 -1.29
N ASN A 50 -1.24 27.78 -1.94
CA ASN A 50 -1.38 29.05 -2.63
C ASN A 50 -2.08 28.81 -3.97
N LEU A 51 -3.39 29.09 -4.01
CA LEU A 51 -4.25 28.86 -5.16
C LEU A 51 -4.00 29.85 -6.32
N VAL A 52 -3.22 30.92 -6.08
CA VAL A 52 -3.01 32.01 -7.05
C VAL A 52 -2.03 31.61 -8.18
N HIS A 53 -1.18 30.61 -7.96
CA HIS A 53 -0.21 30.12 -8.94
C HIS A 53 -0.60 28.80 -9.62
N ILE A 54 -1.86 28.37 -9.52
CA ILE A 54 -2.33 27.15 -10.18
C ILE A 54 -2.43 27.40 -11.70
N SER A 55 -1.37 27.06 -12.42
CA SER A 55 -1.36 27.05 -13.88
C SER A 55 -2.04 25.79 -14.40
N ILE A 56 -3.30 25.92 -14.84
CA ILE A 56 -4.14 24.81 -15.34
C ILE A 56 -3.46 24.01 -16.46
N GLN A 57 -2.56 24.61 -17.22
CA GLN A 57 -1.85 23.96 -18.33
C GLN A 57 -0.61 23.14 -17.90
N GLN A 58 0.00 23.46 -16.76
CA GLN A 58 1.22 22.80 -16.27
C GLN A 58 0.92 21.73 -15.22
N THR A 59 -0.28 21.76 -14.64
CA THR A 59 -0.73 20.75 -13.68
C THR A 59 -1.03 19.43 -14.41
N PRO A 60 -0.39 18.30 -14.01
CA PRO A 60 -0.60 17.00 -14.63
C PRO A 60 -1.94 16.41 -14.18
N TRP A 61 -3.05 16.95 -14.67
CA TRP A 61 -4.42 16.56 -14.29
C TRP A 61 -4.68 15.06 -14.46
N LEU A 62 -4.13 14.46 -15.52
CA LEU A 62 -4.27 13.04 -15.79
C LEU A 62 -3.64 12.19 -14.67
N LEU A 63 -2.48 12.61 -14.16
CA LEU A 63 -1.78 11.91 -13.08
C LEU A 63 -2.49 12.09 -11.72
N ILE A 64 -3.04 13.29 -11.48
CA ILE A 64 -3.84 13.57 -10.28
C ILE A 64 -5.13 12.75 -10.28
N LEU A 65 -5.85 12.71 -11.41
CA LEU A 65 -7.06 11.90 -11.56
C LEU A 65 -6.75 10.40 -11.47
N SER A 66 -5.68 9.93 -12.10
CA SER A 66 -5.30 8.52 -12.04
C SER A 66 -4.97 8.11 -10.62
N LEU A 67 -4.22 8.93 -9.86
CA LEU A 67 -3.95 8.70 -8.44
C LEU A 67 -5.24 8.75 -7.61
N GLY A 68 -6.12 9.72 -7.88
CA GLY A 68 -7.42 9.85 -7.20
C GLY A 68 -8.33 8.63 -7.36
N VAL A 69 -8.17 7.84 -8.42
CA VAL A 69 -8.90 6.59 -8.65
C VAL A 69 -8.13 5.36 -8.15
N LEU A 70 -6.83 5.28 -8.43
CA LEU A 70 -5.99 4.14 -8.04
C LEU A 70 -5.94 3.98 -6.52
N LEU A 71 -5.75 5.07 -5.80
CA LEU A 71 -5.49 5.03 -4.36
C LEU A 71 -6.72 4.48 -3.59
N PRO A 72 -7.97 4.94 -3.84
CA PRO A 72 -9.16 4.33 -3.25
C PRO A 72 -9.39 2.87 -3.70
N SER A 73 -9.10 2.56 -4.97
CA SER A 73 -9.23 1.20 -5.50
C SER A 73 -8.34 0.20 -4.74
N VAL A 74 -7.08 0.57 -4.48
CA VAL A 74 -6.15 -0.26 -3.69
C VAL A 74 -6.66 -0.47 -2.27
N PHE A 75 -7.20 0.56 -1.61
CA PHE A 75 -7.79 0.40 -0.27
C PHE A 75 -9.00 -0.53 -0.26
N LEU A 76 -9.85 -0.50 -1.30
CA LEU A 76 -10.98 -1.43 -1.45
C LEU A 76 -10.51 -2.86 -1.70
N ALA A 77 -9.50 -3.04 -2.55
CA ALA A 77 -8.90 -4.34 -2.81
C ALA A 77 -8.25 -4.92 -1.53
N LEU A 78 -7.62 -4.05 -0.73
CA LEU A 78 -7.07 -4.40 0.57
C LEU A 78 -8.16 -4.82 1.56
N ALA A 79 -9.25 -4.05 1.68
CA ALA A 79 -10.37 -4.41 2.54
C ALA A 79 -10.98 -5.77 2.16
N LYS A 80 -11.17 -6.01 0.85
CA LYS A 80 -11.70 -7.27 0.33
C LYS A 80 -10.74 -8.44 0.54
N SER A 81 -9.43 -8.20 0.46
CA SER A 81 -8.39 -9.20 0.75
C SER A 81 -8.36 -9.56 2.23
N LEU A 82 -8.51 -8.57 3.12
CA LEU A 82 -8.62 -8.79 4.56
C LEU A 82 -9.85 -9.63 4.93
N ASP A 83 -10.97 -9.44 4.22
CA ASP A 83 -12.20 -10.21 4.42
C ASP A 83 -12.08 -11.65 3.90
N SER A 84 -11.45 -11.87 2.74
CA SER A 84 -11.44 -13.16 2.05
C SER A 84 -10.22 -14.03 2.35
N ALA A 85 -9.04 -13.43 2.41
CA ALA A 85 -7.76 -14.13 2.61
C ALA A 85 -7.26 -14.06 4.06
N GLY A 86 -7.77 -13.10 4.85
CA GLY A 86 -7.36 -12.84 6.22
C GLY A 86 -6.16 -11.88 6.33
N ILE A 87 -5.97 -11.31 7.53
CA ILE A 87 -4.95 -10.28 7.81
C ILE A 87 -3.55 -10.75 7.39
N LEU A 88 -3.20 -11.97 7.75
CA LEU A 88 -1.84 -12.46 7.60
C LEU A 88 -1.41 -12.64 6.12
N LYS A 89 -2.29 -13.17 5.27
CA LYS A 89 -2.00 -13.34 3.83
C LYS A 89 -1.94 -12.00 3.11
N THR A 90 -2.79 -11.07 3.52
CA THR A 90 -2.84 -9.72 2.95
C THR A 90 -1.57 -8.94 3.31
N GLU A 91 -1.08 -9.06 4.54
CA GLU A 91 0.17 -8.42 4.97
C GLU A 91 1.40 -8.94 4.20
N ILE A 92 1.45 -10.25 3.95
CA ILE A 92 2.52 -10.86 3.13
C ILE A 92 2.51 -10.29 1.70
N ALA A 93 1.34 -10.18 1.08
CA ALA A 93 1.22 -9.62 -0.26
C ALA A 93 1.61 -8.14 -0.32
N GLN A 94 1.30 -7.37 0.71
CA GLN A 94 1.78 -5.99 0.82
C GLN A 94 3.31 -5.93 0.89
N ARG A 95 3.98 -6.87 1.56
CA ARG A 95 5.45 -6.91 1.59
C ARG A 95 6.07 -7.26 0.23
N LEU A 96 5.38 -8.05 -0.60
CA LEU A 96 5.79 -8.29 -1.99
C LEU A 96 5.75 -7.02 -2.84
N SER A 97 5.00 -5.98 -2.43
CA SER A 97 4.96 -4.69 -3.13
C SER A 97 6.35 -4.03 -3.26
N VAL A 98 7.23 -4.26 -2.27
CA VAL A 98 8.60 -3.74 -2.29
C VAL A 98 9.40 -4.33 -3.46
N VAL A 99 9.19 -5.62 -3.76
CA VAL A 99 9.89 -6.32 -4.85
C VAL A 99 9.48 -5.73 -6.20
N LEU A 100 8.18 -5.48 -6.39
CA LEU A 100 7.68 -4.94 -7.65
C LEU A 100 8.00 -3.45 -7.83
N SER A 101 8.00 -2.66 -6.75
CA SER A 101 8.52 -1.27 -6.78
C SER A 101 9.99 -1.22 -7.19
N LEU A 102 10.81 -2.17 -6.70
CA LEU A 102 12.20 -2.32 -7.12
C LEU A 102 12.35 -2.73 -8.59
N ALA A 103 11.52 -3.66 -9.05
CA ALA A 103 11.51 -4.06 -10.45
C ALA A 103 11.12 -2.89 -11.37
N ALA A 104 10.12 -2.09 -10.97
CA ALA A 104 9.74 -0.88 -11.70
C ALA A 104 10.89 0.16 -11.72
N ALA A 105 11.60 0.36 -10.60
CA ALA A 105 12.79 1.21 -10.57
C ALA A 105 13.86 0.78 -11.59
N TYR A 106 14.07 -0.53 -11.76
CA TYR A 106 14.98 -1.05 -12.77
C TYR A 106 14.47 -0.85 -14.20
N PHE A 107 13.26 -1.34 -14.50
CA PHE A 107 12.75 -1.40 -15.87
C PHE A 107 12.30 -0.03 -16.40
N VAL A 108 11.61 0.75 -15.56
CA VAL A 108 11.01 2.03 -15.94
C VAL A 108 11.99 3.18 -15.78
N PHE A 109 12.70 3.25 -14.65
CA PHE A 109 13.62 4.35 -14.36
C PHE A 109 15.06 4.09 -14.82
N GLN A 110 15.35 2.90 -15.38
CA GLN A 110 16.67 2.49 -15.91
C GLN A 110 17.79 2.77 -14.89
N GLU A 111 17.48 2.58 -13.60
CA GLU A 111 18.40 2.95 -12.54
C GLU A 111 19.62 2.02 -12.54
N LYS A 112 20.83 2.61 -12.58
CA LYS A 112 22.07 1.81 -12.54
C LYS A 112 22.25 1.21 -11.14
N PHE A 113 22.10 -0.10 -11.03
CA PHE A 113 22.34 -0.79 -9.79
C PHE A 113 23.83 -0.91 -9.49
N THR A 114 24.26 -0.24 -8.42
CA THR A 114 25.55 -0.49 -7.78
C THR A 114 25.53 -1.87 -7.11
N GLN A 115 26.69 -2.50 -6.93
CA GLN A 115 26.80 -3.82 -6.28
C GLN A 115 26.11 -3.89 -4.91
N LEU A 116 26.16 -2.80 -4.12
CA LEU A 116 25.46 -2.67 -2.84
C LEU A 116 23.93 -2.68 -2.98
N LYS A 117 23.37 -2.00 -3.99
CA LYS A 117 21.92 -2.02 -4.24
C LYS A 117 21.50 -3.44 -4.59
N LEU A 118 22.21 -4.09 -5.51
CA LEU A 118 21.91 -5.46 -5.92
C LEU A 118 21.93 -6.45 -4.75
N ALA A 119 22.93 -6.36 -3.88
CA ALA A 119 22.99 -7.18 -2.66
C ALA A 119 21.78 -6.92 -1.75
N GLY A 120 21.37 -5.65 -1.57
CA GLY A 120 20.16 -5.29 -0.84
C GLY A 120 18.87 -5.84 -1.45
N ILE A 121 18.75 -5.85 -2.79
CA ILE A 121 17.60 -6.45 -3.50
C ILE A 121 17.54 -7.94 -3.22
N VAL A 122 18.65 -8.66 -3.41
CA VAL A 122 18.70 -10.11 -3.19
C VAL A 122 18.36 -10.44 -1.74
N LEU A 123 18.92 -9.70 -0.79
CA LEU A 123 18.65 -9.89 0.63
C LEU A 123 17.18 -9.60 0.97
N GLY A 124 16.59 -8.56 0.38
CA GLY A 124 15.17 -8.23 0.52
C GLY A 124 14.25 -9.32 -0.03
N ILE A 125 14.56 -9.86 -1.22
CA ILE A 125 13.81 -10.97 -1.82
C ILE A 125 13.93 -12.22 -0.95
N VAL A 126 15.13 -12.56 -0.48
CA VAL A 126 15.37 -13.69 0.43
C VAL A 126 14.59 -13.52 1.72
N ALA A 127 14.55 -12.31 2.30
CA ALA A 127 13.77 -12.04 3.51
C ALA A 127 12.26 -12.26 3.28
N VAL A 128 11.73 -11.77 2.15
CA VAL A 128 10.32 -11.98 1.79
C VAL A 128 10.02 -13.46 1.57
N LEU A 129 10.91 -14.20 0.89
CA LEU A 129 10.80 -15.65 0.73
C LEU A 129 10.86 -16.38 2.08
N CYS A 130 11.77 -16.02 2.98
CA CYS A 130 11.83 -16.59 4.33
C CYS A 130 10.55 -16.36 5.13
N ILE A 131 9.95 -15.16 5.06
CA ILE A 131 8.66 -14.86 5.70
C ILE A 131 7.55 -15.74 5.10
N LEU A 132 7.53 -15.91 3.78
CA LEU A 132 6.58 -16.77 3.07
C LEU A 132 6.73 -18.25 3.45
N TYR A 133 7.97 -18.76 3.49
CA TYR A 133 8.26 -20.18 3.75
C TYR A 133 8.10 -20.56 5.22
N SER A 134 8.54 -19.70 6.15
CA SER A 134 8.35 -19.90 7.59
C SER A 134 6.87 -20.10 7.94
N HIS A 135 5.98 -19.42 7.21
CA HIS A 135 4.55 -19.50 7.48
C HIS A 135 3.80 -20.65 6.77
N ARG A 136 4.40 -21.29 5.76
CA ARG A 136 3.82 -22.49 5.12
C ARG A 136 3.78 -23.71 6.06
N ALA A 137 4.58 -23.71 7.13
CA ALA A 137 4.59 -24.77 8.14
C ALA A 137 3.31 -24.80 9.01
N ALA A 138 2.46 -23.77 8.96
CA ALA A 138 1.20 -23.68 9.71
C ALA A 138 -0.03 -23.72 8.78
N GLY A 139 -0.37 -24.91 8.25
CA GLY A 139 -1.75 -25.25 7.90
C GLY A 139 -2.26 -24.97 6.46
N GLN A 140 -2.37 -26.08 5.71
CA GLN A 140 -3.31 -26.38 4.61
C GLN A 140 -3.14 -25.73 3.22
N SER A 141 -2.55 -26.57 2.37
CA SER A 141 -2.59 -26.63 0.91
C SER A 141 -4.03 -26.72 0.36
N SER A 142 -4.38 -25.89 -0.63
CA SER A 142 -5.27 -26.19 -1.79
C SER A 142 -5.90 -24.94 -2.44
N LYS A 143 -5.96 -23.77 -1.76
CA LYS A 143 -6.46 -22.50 -2.36
C LYS A 143 -5.37 -21.51 -2.78
N ALA A 144 -4.19 -22.01 -3.14
CA ALA A 144 -3.04 -21.16 -3.48
C ALA A 144 -3.21 -20.43 -4.83
N LEU A 145 -3.84 -21.07 -5.83
CA LEU A 145 -3.97 -20.49 -7.18
C LEU A 145 -5.03 -19.37 -7.26
N GLN A 146 -6.17 -19.54 -6.59
CA GLN A 146 -7.22 -18.50 -6.51
C GLN A 146 -6.77 -17.28 -5.70
N GLY A 147 -5.95 -17.47 -4.66
CA GLY A 147 -5.38 -16.37 -3.88
C GLY A 147 -4.37 -15.54 -4.67
N ILE A 148 -3.55 -16.19 -5.51
CA ILE A 148 -2.58 -15.49 -6.39
C ILE A 148 -3.31 -14.58 -7.39
N LEU A 149 -4.46 -15.02 -7.92
CA LEU A 149 -5.25 -14.26 -8.89
C LEU A 149 -5.94 -13.02 -8.25
N TYR A 150 -6.40 -13.13 -7.01
CA TYR A 150 -6.94 -11.98 -6.26
C TYR A 150 -5.84 -11.05 -5.73
N LEU A 151 -4.66 -11.57 -5.37
CA LEU A 151 -3.52 -10.77 -4.91
C LEU A 151 -2.85 -10.00 -6.06
N ALA A 152 -2.82 -10.56 -7.26
CA ALA A 152 -2.40 -9.84 -8.47
C ALA A 152 -3.36 -8.71 -8.85
N CYS A 153 -4.62 -8.79 -8.40
CA CYS A 153 -5.65 -7.76 -8.63
C CYS A 153 -5.68 -6.66 -7.54
N VAL A 154 -4.90 -6.83 -6.46
CA VAL A 154 -4.68 -5.81 -5.40
C VAL A 154 -3.52 -4.88 -5.77
N TRP A 155 -2.69 -5.32 -6.71
CA TRP A 155 -1.70 -4.53 -7.41
C TRP A 155 -2.31 -3.84 -8.63
#